data_AF-A0A6I6IKD7-F1
#
_entry.id   AF-A0A6I6IKD7-F1
#
_cell.length_a   1.000
_cell.length_b   1.000
_cell.length_c   1.000
_cell.angle_alpha   90.00
_cell.angle_beta   90.00
_cell.angle_gamma   90.00
#
_symmetry.space_group_name_H-M   'P 1'
#
loop_
_entity.id
_entity.type
_entity.pdbx_description
1 polymer ?
#
loop_
_entity_poly.entity_id
_entity_poly.type
_entity_poly.pdbx_seq_one_letter_code
_entity_poly.pdbx_strand_id
1 'polypeptide(L)' 'MANLFEQNRNYVLGDPELELLGDRTKLAQWRHKGMGPAFYRLGRKIIYRGADLNAWAEANRVDPGAEGRA' A
#
# COMPACT_ATOMS: atom_id res chain seq x y z
N MET A 1 3.65 11.66 11.63
CA MET A 1 2.82 11.20 10.49
C MET A 1 1.67 10.37 11.04
N ALA A 2 0.45 10.57 10.52
CA ALA A 2 -0.67 9.69 10.81
C ALA A 2 -0.53 8.43 9.94
N ASN A 3 -0.59 7.26 10.56
CA ASN A 3 -0.57 6.00 9.84
C ASN A 3 -1.95 5.73 9.24
N LEU A 4 -2.00 5.32 7.97
CA LEU A 4 -3.24 4.91 7.30
C LEU A 4 -3.65 3.49 7.68
N PHE A 5 -2.68 2.66 8.07
CA PHE A 5 -2.85 1.27 8.46
C PHE A 5 -2.27 1.01 9.84
N GLU A 6 -2.79 0.01 10.55
CA GLU A 6 -2.25 -0.43 11.84
C GLU A 6 -0.86 -1.03 11.65
N GLN A 7 0.15 -0.41 12.25
CA GLN A 7 1.57 -0.70 12.02
C GLN A 7 1.94 -2.19 12.12
N ASN A 8 1.39 -2.89 13.11
CA ASN A 8 1.74 -4.27 13.44
C ASN A 8 0.72 -5.31 12.93
N ARG A 9 -0.31 -4.87 12.19
CA ARG A 9 -1.31 -5.78 11.60
C ARG A 9 -0.83 -6.29 10.24
N ASN A 10 -1.24 -7.51 9.93
CA ASN A 10 -1.11 -8.09 8.60
C ASN A 10 -2.46 -8.06 7.91
N TYR A 11 -2.46 -7.66 6.63
CA TYR A 11 -3.64 -7.52 5.81
C TYR A 11 -3.63 -8.51 4.65
N VAL A 12 -4.80 -9.07 4.33
CA VAL A 12 -4.99 -10.02 3.23
C VAL A 12 -5.97 -9.49 2.20
N LEU A 13 -5.91 -10.04 0.98
CA LEU A 13 -6.79 -9.60 -0.11
C LEU A 13 -8.27 -9.87 0.22
N GLY A 14 -9.00 -8.80 0.51
CA GLY A 14 -10.40 -8.83 0.94
C GLY A 14 -10.64 -8.05 2.23
N ASP A 15 -9.57 -7.69 2.95
CA ASP A 15 -9.68 -6.74 4.05
C ASP A 15 -10.16 -5.39 3.52
N PRO A 16 -11.24 -4.82 4.09
CA PRO A 16 -11.85 -3.59 3.60
C PRO A 16 -10.89 -2.40 3.67
N GLU A 17 -9.92 -2.42 4.58
CA GLU A 17 -8.91 -1.36 4.69
C GLU A 17 -8.02 -1.26 3.43
N LEU A 18 -7.81 -2.36 2.71
CA LEU A 18 -7.02 -2.34 1.47
C LEU A 18 -7.74 -1.65 0.31
N GLU A 19 -9.07 -1.45 0.40
CA GLU A 19 -9.85 -0.75 -0.62
C GLU A 19 -9.39 0.71 -0.80
N LEU A 20 -8.75 1.30 0.23
CA LEU A 20 -8.12 2.62 0.14
C LEU A 20 -7.04 2.71 -0.95
N LEU A 21 -6.34 1.61 -1.21
CA LEU A 21 -5.33 1.52 -2.27
C LEU A 21 -5.97 1.20 -3.63
N GLY A 22 -7.03 0.41 -3.57
CA GLY A 22 -7.89 0.05 -4.70
C GLY A 22 -8.45 -1.36 -4.59
N ASP A 23 -9.22 -1.73 -5.60
CA ASP A 23 -9.84 -3.04 -5.67
C ASP A 23 -8.82 -4.17 -5.85
N ARG A 24 -9.29 -5.41 -5.68
CA ARG A 24 -8.45 -6.61 -5.79
C ARG A 24 -7.78 -6.72 -7.16
N THR A 25 -8.46 -6.26 -8.22
CA THR A 25 -7.96 -6.26 -9.60
C THR A 25 -6.79 -5.31 -9.76
N LYS A 26 -6.92 -4.06 -9.31
CA LYS A 26 -5.85 -3.06 -9.34
C LYS A 26 -4.64 -3.51 -8.54
N LEU A 27 -4.86 -4.04 -7.34
CA LEU A 27 -3.78 -4.60 -6.53
C LEU A 27 -3.08 -5.78 -7.22
N ALA A 28 -3.81 -6.64 -7.95
CA ALA A 28 -3.22 -7.72 -8.75
C ALA A 28 -2.37 -7.18 -9.92
N GLN A 29 -2.87 -6.16 -10.63
CA GLN A 29 -2.13 -5.51 -11.70
C GLN A 29 -0.84 -4.85 -11.19
N TRP A 30 -0.90 -4.18 -10.04
CA TRP A 30 0.28 -3.59 -9.41
C TRP A 30 1.35 -4.63 -9.10
N ARG A 31 0.98 -5.74 -8.44
CA ARG A 31 1.94 -6.82 -8.16
C ARG A 31 2.53 -7.42 -9.44
N HIS A 32 1.73 -7.59 -10.49
CA HIS A 32 2.22 -8.07 -11.78
C HIS A 32 3.22 -7.11 -12.42
N LYS A 33 3.00 -5.79 -12.27
CA LYS A 33 3.88 -4.73 -12.79
C LYS A 33 5.05 -4.39 -11.87
N GLY A 34 5.18 -5.05 -10.71
CA GLY A 34 6.20 -4.69 -9.71
C GLY A 34 5.98 -3.32 -9.05
N MET A 35 4.73 -2.87 -8.99
CA MET A 35 4.32 -1.59 -8.40
C MET A 35 3.58 -1.78 -7.07
N GLY A 36 3.43 -0.69 -6.33
CA GLY A 36 2.63 -0.64 -5.09
C GLY A 36 3.42 -1.01 -3.83
N PRO A 37 2.73 -1.19 -2.69
CA PRO A 37 3.37 -1.54 -1.43
C PRO A 37 4.06 -2.91 -1.48
N ALA A 38 5.08 -3.09 -0.64
CA ALA A 38 5.73 -4.38 -0.46
C ALA A 38 4.73 -5.43 0.09
N PHE A 39 4.88 -6.67 -0.35
CA PHE A 39 4.01 -7.78 0.03
C PHE A 39 4.80 -9.08 0.18
N TYR A 40 4.27 -9.98 1.00
CA TYR A 40 4.72 -11.36 1.08
C TYR A 40 3.85 -12.24 0.20
N ARG A 41 4.48 -13.16 -0.52
CA ARG A 41 3.79 -14.25 -1.22
C ARG A 41 4.05 -15.56 -0.49
N LEU A 42 3.09 -15.98 0.32
CA LEU A 42 3.14 -17.24 1.06
C LEU A 42 2.22 -18.26 0.39
N GLY A 43 2.78 -19.02 -0.56
CA GLY A 43 2.01 -19.88 -1.45
C GLY A 43 1.02 -19.06 -2.29
N ARG A 44 -0.27 -19.36 -2.13
CA ARG A 44 -1.36 -18.64 -2.83
C ARG A 44 -1.83 -17.38 -2.08
N LYS A 45 -1.34 -17.14 -0.86
CA LYS A 45 -1.73 -15.99 -0.05
C LYS A 45 -0.80 -14.80 -0.31
N ILE A 46 -1.42 -13.64 -0.50
CA ILE A 46 -0.76 -12.34 -0.55
C ILE A 46 -1.04 -11.63 0.76
N ILE A 47 0.01 -11.18 1.44
CA ILE A 47 -0.07 -10.51 2.73
C ILE A 47 0.68 -9.19 2.64
N TYR A 48 0.06 -8.13 3.15
CA TYR A 48 0.67 -6.82 3.35
C TYR A 48 0.90 -6.58 4.85
N ARG A 49 2.06 -6.07 5.26
CA ARG A 49 2.25 -5.60 6.64
C ARG A 49 1.85 -4.14 6.72
N GLY A 50 1.15 -3.73 7.77
CA GLY A 50 0.75 -2.34 7.95
C GLY A 50 1.93 -1.37 7.90
N ALA A 51 3.07 -1.75 8.47
CA ALA A 51 4.32 -1.00 8.34
C ALA A 51 4.73 -0.72 6.88
N ASP A 52 4.67 -1.73 6.02
CA ASP A 52 5.06 -1.62 4.60
C ASP A 52 4.04 -0.78 3.81
N LEU A 53 2.75 -0.90 4.16
CA LEU A 53 1.68 -0.08 3.59
C LEU A 53 1.86 1.40 3.94
N ASN A 54 2.14 1.71 5.21
CA ASN A 54 2.39 3.07 5.67
C ASN A 54 3.66 3.65 5.04
N ALA A 55 4.74 2.87 4.98
CA ALA A 55 5.99 3.30 4.35
C ALA A 55 5.80 3.61 2.87
N TRP A 56 5.05 2.77 2.15
CA TRP A 56 4.71 3.03 0.75
C TRP A 56 3.83 4.27 0.60
N ALA A 57 2.81 4.43 1.44
CA ALA A 57 1.92 5.59 1.40
C ALA A 57 2.68 6.90 1.63
N GLU A 58 3.60 6.93 2.60
CA GLU A 58 4.43 8.09 2.87
C GLU A 58 5.37 8.40 1.70
N ALA A 59 6.01 7.37 1.11
CA ALA A 59 6.89 7.55 -0.05
C ALA A 59 6.17 8.05 -1.31
N ASN A 60 4.86 7.83 -1.42
CA ASN A 60 4.02 8.26 -2.55
C ASN A 60 3.14 9.47 -2.20
N ARG A 61 3.34 10.07 -1.03
CA ARG A 61 2.61 11.27 -0.63
C ARG A 61 3.05 12.45 -1.48
N VAL A 62 2.10 13.07 -2.17
CA VAL A 62 2.32 14.34 -2.88
C VAL A 62 2.08 15.48 -1.90
N ASP A 63 3.03 16.40 -1.80
CA ASP A 63 2.87 17.68 -1.11
C ASP A 63 2.78 18.81 -2.15
N PRO A 64 1.56 19.30 -2.45
CA PRO A 64 1.34 20.34 -3.46
C PRO A 64 2.09 21.65 -3.19
N GLY A 65 2.60 21.88 -1.97
CA GLY A 65 3.34 23.09 -1.59
C GLY A 65 4.86 22.96 -1.63
N ALA A 66 5.41 21.75 -1.76
CA ALA A 66 6.84 21.51 -1.77
C ALA A 66 7.47 21.78 -3.15
N GLU A 67 6.68 21.69 -4.23
CA GLU A 67 7.09 22.08 -5.57
C GLU A 67 6.76 23.55 -5.82
N GLY A 68 7.53 24.42 -5.13
CA GLY A 68 7.52 25.86 -5.37
C GLY A 68 8.09 26.19 -6.75
N ARG A 69 7.22 26.75 -7.61
CA ARG A 69 7.50 27.64 -8.74
C ARG A 69 8.97 28.08 -8.88
N ALA A 70 9.62 27.65 -9.97
CA ALA A 70 10.72 28.39 -10.59
C ALA A 70 10.15 29.34 -11.66
#